data_AF-A0A350IDU8-F1
#
_entry.id   AF-A0A350IDU8-F1
#
_cell.length_a   1.000
_cell.length_b   1.000
_cell.length_c   1.000
_cell.angle_alpha   90.00
_cell.angle_beta   90.00
_cell.angle_gamma   90.00
#
_symmetry.space_group_name_H-M   'P 1'
#
loop_
_entity.id
_entity.type
_entity.pdbx_description
1 polymer ?
#
loop_
_entity_poly.entity_id
_entity_poly.type
_entity_poly.pdbx_seq_one_letter_code
_entity_poly.pdbx_strand_id
1 'polypeptide(L)'
;MNYNDEQTEYMVREYINDPSRATVYRLADALEKSPKSVIGKLSREGVYRRSVYKTKTGESPITKEQLVREIEDVLGMNHESLTGLEKSPKNILKQLRDSIS
;
A
#
# COMPACT_ATOMS: atom_id res chain seq x y z
N MET A 1 9.45 17.27 -18.51
CA MET A 1 10.77 17.29 -17.85
C MET A 1 11.54 16.06 -18.31
N ASN A 2 12.66 16.27 -18.99
CA ASN A 2 13.48 15.18 -19.51
C ASN A 2 14.61 14.89 -18.51
N TYR A 3 14.86 13.61 -18.29
CA TYR A 3 16.04 13.10 -17.61
C TYR A 3 16.99 12.65 -18.72
N ASN A 4 18.28 12.96 -18.61
CA ASN A 4 19.27 12.35 -19.49
C ASN A 4 19.55 10.90 -19.06
N ASP A 5 20.37 10.20 -19.85
CA ASP A 5 20.64 8.78 -19.62
C ASP A 5 21.40 8.56 -18.29
N GLU A 6 22.41 9.39 -18.00
CA GLU A 6 23.18 9.32 -16.75
C GLU A 6 22.29 9.54 -15.50
N GLN A 7 21.38 10.52 -15.56
CA GLN A 7 20.40 10.77 -14.50
C GLN A 7 19.44 9.59 -14.34
N THR A 8 19.03 8.98 -15.45
CA THR A 8 18.16 7.80 -15.44
C THR A 8 18.86 6.63 -14.76
N GLU A 9 20.09 6.32 -15.16
CA GLU A 9 20.88 5.24 -14.57
C GLU A 9 21.14 5.48 -13.09
N TYR A 10 21.52 6.71 -12.72
CA TYR A 10 21.69 7.13 -11.34
C TYR A 10 20.41 6.89 -10.52
N MET A 11 19.26 7.38 -10.99
CA MET A 11 17.98 7.21 -10.28
C MET A 11 17.62 5.74 -10.09
N VAL A 12 17.77 4.93 -11.14
CA VAL A 12 17.44 3.50 -11.11
C VAL A 12 18.33 2.77 -10.10
N ARG A 13 19.65 3.01 -10.16
CA ARG A 13 20.62 2.40 -9.24
C ARG A 13 20.32 2.75 -7.78
N GLU A 14 20.14 4.04 -7.49
CA GLU A 14 19.86 4.51 -6.13
C GLU A 14 18.56 3.94 -5.58
N TYR A 15 17.51 3.88 -6.41
CA TYR A 15 16.21 3.38 -5.99
C TYR A 15 16.18 1.84 -5.86
N ILE A 16 16.91 1.10 -6.69
CA ILE A 16 17.03 -0.36 -6.54
C ILE A 16 17.74 -0.71 -5.23
N ASN A 17 18.78 0.07 -4.86
CA ASN A 17 19.53 -0.14 -3.63
C ASN A 17 18.71 0.15 -2.36
N ASP A 18 17.92 1.22 -2.35
CA ASP A 18 16.97 1.52 -1.27
C ASP A 18 15.60 1.98 -1.85
N PRO A 19 14.67 1.05 -2.11
CA PRO A 19 13.38 1.34 -2.75
C PRO A 19 12.39 1.94 -1.76
N SER A 20 12.73 3.11 -1.22
CA SER A 20 12.00 3.81 -0.18
C SER A 20 11.44 5.15 -0.68
N ARG A 21 10.45 5.69 0.05
CA ARG A 21 9.98 7.07 -0.19
C ARG A 21 11.09 8.08 0.09
N ALA A 22 11.96 7.81 1.06
CA ALA A 22 13.09 8.69 1.40
C ALA A 22 14.05 8.83 0.21
N THR A 23 14.35 7.72 -0.48
CA THR A 23 15.16 7.75 -1.72
C THR A 23 14.52 8.59 -2.82
N VAL A 24 13.18 8.52 -2.99
CA VAL A 24 12.47 9.38 -3.94
C VAL A 24 12.66 10.87 -3.60
N TYR A 25 12.55 11.24 -2.33
CA TYR A 25 12.74 12.63 -1.91
C TYR A 25 14.19 13.10 -2.09
N ARG A 26 15.17 12.25 -1.74
CA ARG A 26 16.59 12.53 -1.95
C ARG A 26 16.93 12.72 -3.44
N LEU A 27 16.40 11.86 -4.32
CA LEU A 27 16.58 11.99 -5.77
C LEU A 27 15.89 13.24 -6.32
N ALA A 28 14.72 13.59 -5.78
CA ALA A 28 13.99 14.79 -6.18
C ALA A 28 14.79 16.06 -5.83
N ASP A 29 15.36 16.12 -4.63
CA ASP A 29 16.22 17.21 -4.19
C ASP A 29 17.50 17.31 -5.02
N ALA A 30 18.25 16.20 -5.15
CA ALA A 30 19.52 16.15 -5.87
C ALA A 30 19.43 16.49 -7.37
N LEU A 31 18.26 16.25 -8.00
CA LEU A 31 18.05 16.51 -9.43
C LEU A 31 17.19 17.75 -9.70
N GLU A 32 16.84 18.50 -8.65
CA GLU A 32 15.93 19.65 -8.70
C GLU A 32 14.62 19.32 -9.45
N LYS A 33 14.00 18.20 -9.06
CA LYS A 33 12.73 17.70 -9.62
C LYS A 33 11.68 17.57 -8.53
N SER A 34 10.42 17.47 -8.95
CA SER A 34 9.37 17.08 -8.01
C SER A 34 9.40 15.57 -7.73
N PRO A 35 9.05 15.12 -6.51
CA PRO A 35 8.89 13.70 -6.20
C PRO A 35 7.93 12.98 -7.17
N LYS A 36 6.88 13.67 -7.65
CA LYS A 36 5.95 13.15 -8.66
C LYS A 36 6.65 12.82 -9.98
N SER A 37 7.58 13.66 -10.41
CA SER A 37 8.37 13.45 -11.64
C SER A 37 9.32 12.26 -11.49
N VAL A 38 10.00 12.15 -10.34
CA VAL A 38 10.91 11.02 -10.02
C VAL A 38 10.15 9.70 -10.02
N ILE A 39 9.01 9.63 -9.31
CA ILE A 39 8.13 8.45 -9.31
C ILE A 39 7.70 8.10 -10.73
N GLY A 40 7.29 9.08 -11.52
CA GLY A 40 6.84 8.86 -12.90
C GLY A 40 7.95 8.38 -13.83
N LYS A 41 9.21 8.74 -13.59
CA LYS A 41 10.37 8.22 -14.32
C LYS A 41 10.69 6.79 -13.88
N LEU A 42 10.87 6.54 -12.57
CA LEU A 42 11.11 5.19 -12.03
C LEU A 42 10.00 4.19 -12.39
N SER A 43 8.75 4.66 -12.54
CA SER A 43 7.63 3.83 -13.00
C SER A 43 7.74 3.48 -14.48
N ARG A 44 8.20 4.41 -15.33
CA ARG A 44 8.45 4.16 -16.77
C ARG A 44 9.63 3.22 -16.98
N GLU A 45 10.64 3.30 -16.12
CA GLU A 45 11.75 2.34 -16.07
C GLU A 45 11.36 1.00 -15.42
N GLY A 46 10.12 0.85 -14.94
CA GLY A 46 9.61 -0.41 -14.37
C GLY A 46 10.11 -0.77 -12.98
N VAL A 47 10.91 0.08 -12.32
CA VAL A 47 11.54 -0.23 -11.04
C VAL A 47 10.80 0.31 -9.82
N TYR A 48 9.91 1.29 -10.00
CA TYR A 48 9.20 1.93 -8.89
C TYR A 48 8.28 0.94 -8.14
N ARG A 49 8.51 0.79 -6.83
CA ARG A 49 7.68 -0.02 -5.95
C ARG A 49 6.65 0.88 -5.26
N ARG A 50 5.38 0.74 -5.62
CA ARG A 50 4.30 1.44 -4.90
C ARG A 50 4.34 0.98 -3.45
N SER A 51 4.37 1.93 -2.53
CA SER A 51 4.20 1.61 -1.11
C SER A 51 2.86 0.93 -0.92
N VAL A 52 2.86 -0.28 -0.37
CA VAL A 52 1.64 -0.90 0.15
C VAL A 52 1.22 -0.04 1.33
N TYR A 53 0.01 0.52 1.27
CA TYR A 53 -0.54 1.26 2.40
C TYR A 53 -0.64 0.27 3.57
N LYS A 54 0.04 0.57 4.67
CA LYS A 54 -0.06 -0.16 5.93
C LYS A 54 -0.66 0.79 6.97
N THR A 55 -1.43 0.25 7.91
CA THR A 55 -1.92 1.01 9.05
C THR A 55 -0.75 1.45 9.95
N LYS A 56 -1.02 2.32 10.94
CA LYS A 56 -0.01 2.76 11.91
C LYS A 56 0.67 1.61 12.66
N THR A 57 0.02 0.43 12.74
CA THR A 57 0.55 -0.78 13.38
C THR A 57 1.26 -1.73 12.40
N GLY A 58 1.38 -1.37 11.11
CA GLY A 58 2.04 -2.20 10.10
C GLY A 58 1.15 -3.27 9.46
N GLU A 59 -0.13 -3.34 9.85
CA GLU A 59 -1.13 -4.25 9.27
C GLU A 59 -1.58 -3.76 7.89
N SER A 60 -1.93 -4.70 7.02
CA SER A 60 -2.66 -4.37 5.80
C SER A 60 -4.03 -3.78 6.16
N PRO A 61 -4.47 -2.70 5.49
CA PRO A 61 -5.81 -2.15 5.69
C PRO A 61 -6.85 -3.20 5.31
N ILE A 62 -7.61 -3.68 6.29
CA ILE A 62 -8.81 -4.51 6.08
C ILE A 62 -10.06 -3.64 6.12
N THR A 63 -11.04 -3.83 5.25
CA THR A 63 -12.34 -3.10 5.33
C THR A 63 -13.28 -3.78 6.33
N LYS A 64 -14.40 -3.12 6.66
CA LYS A 64 -15.44 -3.76 7.50
C LYS A 64 -16.12 -4.90 6.74
N GLU A 65 -16.40 -4.71 5.46
CA GLU A 65 -16.93 -5.74 4.56
C GLU A 65 -16.03 -6.98 4.52
N GLN A 66 -14.71 -6.81 4.39
CA GLN A 66 -13.77 -7.92 4.44
C GLN A 66 -13.81 -8.67 5.78
N LEU A 67 -13.89 -7.94 6.90
CA LEU A 67 -14.06 -8.58 8.22
C LEU A 67 -15.36 -9.37 8.32
N VAL A 68 -16.46 -8.85 7.76
CA VAL A 68 -17.75 -9.56 7.74
C VAL A 68 -17.68 -10.82 6.88
N ARG A 69 -17.07 -10.75 5.70
CA ARG A 69 -16.86 -11.92 4.85
C ARG A 69 -15.99 -12.99 5.52
N GLU A 70 -14.90 -12.59 6.17
CA GLU A 70 -14.07 -13.53 6.97
C GLU A 70 -14.89 -14.22 8.06
N ILE A 71 -15.82 -13.50 8.72
CA ILE A 71 -16.73 -14.08 9.72
C ILE A 71 -17.72 -15.06 9.06
N GLU A 72 -18.32 -14.69 7.93
CA GLU A 72 -19.25 -15.54 7.19
C GLU A 72 -18.58 -16.84 6.71
N ASP A 73 -17.35 -16.74 6.19
CA ASP A 73 -16.54 -17.89 5.77
C ASP A 73 -16.30 -18.87 6.92
N VAL A 74 -15.85 -18.35 8.08
CA VAL A 74 -15.59 -19.15 9.27
C VAL A 74 -16.87 -19.84 9.78
N LEU A 75 -18.02 -19.16 9.68
CA LEU A 75 -19.31 -19.70 10.10
C LEU A 75 -20.00 -20.57 9.04
N GLY A 76 -19.42 -20.72 7.84
CA GLY A 76 -20.01 -21.46 6.73
C GLY A 76 -21.30 -20.82 6.19
N MET A 77 -21.41 -19.50 6.26
CA MET A 77 -22.57 -18.72 5.80
C MET A 77 -22.35 -18.16 4.38
N ASN A 78 -23.45 -17.86 3.69
CA ASN A 78 -23.39 -17.15 2.41
C ASN A 78 -22.94 -15.69 2.65
N HIS A 79 -22.18 -15.12 1.71
CA HIS A 79 -21.51 -13.81 1.81
C HIS A 79 -22.44 -12.57 1.83
N GLU A 80 -23.71 -12.76 2.14
CA GLU A 80 -24.71 -11.69 2.29
C GLU A 80 -25.53 -11.83 3.58
N SER A 81 -25.26 -12.88 4.35
CA SER A 81 -26.05 -13.26 5.54
C SER A 81 -25.87 -12.27 6.68
N LEU A 82 -24.69 -11.63 6.76
CA LEU A 82 -24.27 -10.75 7.85
C LEU A 82 -23.97 -9.32 7.41
N THR A 83 -24.46 -8.88 6.24
CA THR A 83 -24.24 -7.51 5.70
C THR A 83 -24.57 -6.38 6.69
N GLY A 84 -25.52 -6.59 7.61
CA GLY A 84 -25.83 -5.64 8.68
C GLY A 84 -24.68 -5.39 9.65
N LEU A 85 -23.77 -6.36 9.84
CA LEU A 85 -22.62 -6.23 10.74
C LEU A 85 -21.63 -5.15 10.30
N GLU A 86 -21.61 -4.76 9.03
CA GLU A 86 -20.76 -3.66 8.57
C GLU A 86 -21.09 -2.32 9.25
N LYS A 87 -22.27 -2.18 9.84
CA LYS A 87 -22.64 -0.99 10.63
C LYS A 87 -21.94 -0.93 11.99
N SER A 88 -21.42 -2.05 12.48
CA SER A 88 -20.72 -2.16 13.75
C SER A 88 -19.35 -1.45 13.72
N PRO A 89 -18.82 -1.05 14.90
CA PRO A 89 -17.45 -0.54 15.00
C PRO A 89 -16.43 -1.57 14.53
N LYS A 90 -15.41 -1.12 13.79
CA LYS A 90 -14.41 -2.02 13.18
C LYS A 90 -13.63 -2.85 14.20
N ASN A 91 -13.35 -2.30 15.37
CA ASN A 91 -12.67 -3.02 16.45
C ASN A 91 -13.52 -4.19 17.00
N ILE A 92 -14.84 -4.02 17.06
CA ILE A 92 -15.75 -5.10 17.49
C ILE A 92 -15.79 -6.22 16.46
N LEU A 93 -15.82 -5.89 15.16
CA LEU A 93 -15.74 -6.89 14.09
C LEU A 93 -14.43 -7.68 14.14
N LYS A 94 -13.30 -7.01 14.40
CA LYS A 94 -12.02 -7.69 14.63
C LYS A 94 -12.08 -8.65 15.82
N GLN A 95 -12.55 -8.18 16.97
CA GLN A 95 -12.69 -9.03 18.17
C GLN A 95 -13.58 -10.24 17.93
N LEU A 96 -14.69 -10.07 17.23
CA LEU A 96 -15.59 -11.16 16.86
C LEU A 96 -14.88 -12.19 15.98
N ARG A 97 -14.24 -11.73 14.89
CA ARG A 97 -13.48 -12.60 13.99
C ARG A 97 -12.38 -13.36 14.72
N ASP A 98 -11.61 -12.69 15.57
CA ASP A 98 -10.52 -13.28 16.34
C ASP A 98 -11.00 -14.27 17.41
N SER A 99 -12.28 -14.21 17.80
CA SER A 99 -12.88 -15.14 18.78
C SER A 99 -13.42 -16.43 18.12
N ILE A 100 -13.61 -16.43 16.80
CA ILE A 100 -14.17 -17.56 16.05
C ILE A 100 -13.17 -18.20 15.06
N SER A 101 -12.04 -17.53 14.78
CA SER A 101 -10.86 -18.12 14.11
C SER A 101 -9.99 -18.91 15.07
#